data_AF-A0A7X4AN86-F1
#
_entry.id   AF-A0A7X4AN86-F1
#
_cell.length_a   1.000
_cell.length_b   1.000
_cell.length_c   1.000
_cell.angle_alpha   90.00
_cell.angle_beta   90.00
_cell.angle_gamma   90.00
#
_symmetry.space_group_name_H-M   'P 1'
#
loop_
_entity.id
_entity.type
_entity.pdbx_description
1 polymer ?
#
loop_
_entity_poly.entity_id
_entity_poly.type
_entity_poly.pdbx_seq_one_letter_code
_entity_poly.pdbx_strand_id
1 'polypeptide(L)'
;MKVVLMLSIGFLLFSTPVFGELSLEDVEKIRAIVKESDTLLRTEIAASEQRMREYVSQEIKIVSQEIKIVSQEIKAVNTTIAEMDKRLSQIFVLVIALVAFIGVVVGVPQIIVATQRKHQRVQDEKIEAQQRQIEVQQEQIEALRQEMEAHKPEHIVTH
;
A
#
# COMPACT_ATOMS: atom_id res chain seq x y z
N MET A 1 69.77 -79.75 -17.17
CA MET A 1 68.48 -79.14 -16.77
C MET A 1 68.29 -79.05 -15.25
N LYS A 2 68.48 -80.13 -14.46
CA LYS A 2 68.27 -80.10 -13.00
C LYS A 2 69.15 -79.09 -12.23
N VAL A 3 70.41 -78.91 -12.64
CA VAL A 3 71.34 -77.97 -12.01
C VAL A 3 70.92 -76.51 -12.24
N VAL A 4 70.45 -76.18 -13.45
CA VAL A 4 69.96 -74.84 -13.79
C VAL A 4 68.68 -74.50 -13.02
N LEU A 5 67.80 -75.49 -12.84
CA LEU A 5 66.55 -75.32 -12.09
C LEU A 5 66.81 -75.13 -10.59
N MET A 6 67.79 -75.84 -10.02
CA MET A 6 68.24 -75.63 -8.63
C MET A 6 68.93 -74.27 -8.43
N LEU A 7 69.72 -73.80 -9.40
CA LEU A 7 70.35 -72.48 -9.36
C LEU A 7 69.32 -71.34 -9.45
N SER A 8 68.29 -71.51 -10.28
CA SER A 8 67.20 -70.53 -10.40
C SER A 8 66.34 -70.44 -9.14
N ILE A 9 66.03 -71.58 -8.52
CA ILE A 9 65.32 -71.62 -7.22
C ILE A 9 66.19 -71.01 -6.10
N GLY A 10 67.49 -71.28 -6.10
CA GLY A 10 68.43 -70.66 -5.16
C GLY A 10 68.49 -69.14 -5.32
N PHE A 11 68.51 -68.65 -6.57
CA PHE A 11 68.52 -67.21 -6.85
C PHE A 11 67.19 -66.53 -6.47
N LEU A 12 66.05 -67.19 -6.69
CA LEU A 12 64.72 -66.74 -6.28
C LEU A 12 64.53 -66.71 -4.75
N LEU A 13 65.17 -67.62 -4.01
CA LEU A 13 65.14 -67.62 -2.54
C LEU A 13 66.04 -66.54 -1.93
N PHE A 14 67.20 -66.25 -2.55
CA PHE A 14 68.09 -65.16 -2.16
C PHE A 14 67.56 -63.75 -2.48
N SER A 15 66.50 -63.65 -3.28
CA SER A 15 65.86 -62.39 -3.66
C SER A 15 64.59 -62.07 -2.85
N THR A 16 64.37 -62.76 -1.74
CA THR A 16 63.35 -62.40 -0.74
C THR A 16 63.92 -61.41 0.28
N PRO A 17 63.08 -60.56 0.88
CA PRO A 17 62.88 -59.19 0.44
C PRO A 17 63.98 -58.30 0.99
N VAL A 18 64.33 -57.24 0.27
CA VAL A 18 64.81 -56.02 0.93
C VAL A 18 63.62 -55.48 1.73
N PHE A 19 63.29 -56.15 2.83
CA PHE A 19 62.69 -55.48 3.97
C PHE A 19 63.77 -54.50 4.40
N GLY A 20 63.63 -53.26 3.97
CA GLY A 20 64.33 -52.17 4.62
C GLY A 20 63.89 -52.22 6.08
N GLU A 21 64.67 -52.88 6.93
CA GLU A 21 64.56 -52.74 8.36
C GLU A 21 64.75 -51.25 8.62
N LEU A 22 63.64 -50.55 8.84
CA LEU A 22 63.66 -49.20 9.36
C LEU A 22 64.44 -49.26 10.66
N SER A 23 65.66 -48.72 10.64
CA SER A 23 66.46 -48.64 11.85
C SER A 23 65.72 -47.76 12.86
N LEU A 24 66.02 -47.92 14.14
CA LEU A 24 65.49 -47.02 15.18
C LEU A 24 65.79 -45.55 14.86
N GLU A 25 66.92 -45.27 14.22
CA GLU A 25 67.31 -43.93 13.76
C GLU A 25 66.38 -43.39 12.66
N ASP A 26 65.99 -44.23 11.68
CA ASP A 26 65.04 -43.83 10.64
C ASP A 26 63.65 -43.54 11.23
N VAL A 27 63.20 -44.32 12.23
CA VAL A 27 61.94 -44.09 12.93
C VAL A 27 61.98 -42.79 13.74
N GLU A 28 63.10 -42.48 14.39
CA GLU A 28 63.28 -41.21 15.10
C GLU A 28 63.27 -40.02 14.15
N LYS A 29 63.91 -40.15 12.99
CA LYS A 29 63.91 -39.12 11.95
C LYS A 29 62.52 -38.88 11.37
N ILE A 30 61.75 -39.94 11.12
CA ILE A 30 60.35 -39.83 10.70
C ILE A 30 59.52 -39.13 11.79
N ARG A 31 59.71 -39.50 13.06
CA ARG A 31 59.02 -38.85 14.19
C ARG A 31 59.37 -37.36 14.28
N ALA A 32 60.63 -37.00 14.06
CA ALA A 32 61.07 -35.61 14.05
C ALA A 32 60.40 -34.82 12.92
N ILE A 33 60.39 -35.37 11.69
CA ILE A 33 59.73 -34.76 10.53
C ILE A 33 58.22 -34.59 10.79
N VAL A 34 57.55 -35.61 11.32
CA VAL A 34 56.11 -35.53 11.64
C VAL A 34 55.84 -34.45 12.68
N LYS A 35 56.67 -34.38 13.73
CA LYS A 35 56.53 -33.36 14.78
C LYS A 35 56.75 -31.95 14.23
N GLU A 36 57.76 -31.77 13.38
CA GLU A 36 58.02 -30.50 12.71
C GLU A 36 56.86 -30.12 11.78
N SER A 37 56.36 -31.05 10.96
CA SER A 37 55.21 -30.81 10.09
C SER A 37 53.95 -30.48 10.87
N ASP A 38 53.71 -31.12 12.01
CA ASP A 38 52.57 -30.81 12.87
C ASP A 38 52.68 -29.40 13.46
N THR A 39 53.89 -28.97 13.85
CA THR A 39 54.10 -27.61 14.33
C THR A 39 53.88 -26.57 13.23
N LEU A 40 54.43 -26.79 12.04
CA LEU A 40 54.24 -25.90 10.88
C LEU A 40 52.76 -25.81 10.49
N LEU A 41 52.07 -26.95 10.44
CA LEU A 41 50.65 -27.01 10.10
C LEU A 41 49.80 -26.28 11.14
N ARG A 42 50.08 -26.42 12.44
CA ARG A 42 49.40 -25.65 13.49
C ARG A 42 49.64 -24.15 13.36
N THR A 43 50.87 -23.72 13.03
CA THR A 43 51.17 -22.30 12.84
C THR A 43 50.46 -21.73 11.61
N GLU A 44 50.41 -22.47 10.50
CA GLU A 44 49.71 -22.02 9.29
C GLU A 44 48.19 -22.00 9.51
N ILE A 45 47.63 -22.97 10.24
CA ILE A 45 46.21 -22.94 10.64
C ILE A 45 45.93 -21.70 11.48
N ALA A 46 46.73 -21.43 12.51
CA ALA A 46 46.53 -20.25 13.36
C ALA A 46 46.63 -18.94 12.57
N ALA A 47 47.61 -18.83 11.67
CA ALA A 47 47.75 -17.67 10.79
C ALA A 47 46.56 -17.54 9.82
N SER A 48 46.09 -18.65 9.25
CA SER A 48 44.93 -18.68 8.36
C SER A 48 43.64 -18.31 9.09
N GLU A 49 43.41 -18.84 10.29
CA GLU A 49 42.28 -18.47 11.15
C GLU A 49 42.32 -16.99 11.52
N GLN A 50 43.50 -16.43 11.80
CA GLN A 50 43.65 -15.01 12.07
C GLN A 50 43.27 -14.17 10.85
N ARG A 51 43.81 -14.48 9.66
CA ARG A 51 43.46 -13.79 8.41
C ARG A 51 41.96 -13.87 8.13
N MET A 52 41.34 -15.02 8.38
CA MET A 52 39.91 -15.22 8.20
C MET A 52 39.09 -14.37 9.18
N ARG A 53 39.49 -14.31 10.46
CA ARG A 53 38.83 -13.45 11.45
C ARG A 53 38.93 -11.98 11.07
N GLU A 54 40.08 -11.53 10.58
CA GLU A 54 40.29 -10.15 10.12
C GLU A 54 39.39 -9.83 8.92
N TYR A 55 39.37 -10.70 7.91
CA TYR A 55 38.50 -10.55 6.73
C TYR A 55 37.02 -10.51 7.12
N VAL A 56 36.55 -11.48 7.91
CA VAL A 56 35.15 -11.52 8.38
C VAL A 56 34.83 -10.29 9.22
N SER A 57 35.75 -9.81 10.06
CA SER A 57 35.54 -8.57 10.84
C SER A 57 35.40 -7.33 9.95
N GLN A 58 36.19 -7.24 8.88
CA GLN A 58 36.10 -6.14 7.91
C GLN A 58 34.77 -6.19 7.15
N GLU A 59 34.37 -7.35 6.63
CA GLU A 59 33.09 -7.54 5.95
C GLU A 59 31.90 -7.18 6.86
N ILE A 60 31.93 -7.62 8.12
CA ILE A 60 30.90 -7.26 9.11
C ILE A 60 30.83 -5.74 9.32
N LYS A 61 31.97 -5.04 9.33
CA LYS A 61 31.99 -3.57 9.46
C LYS A 61 31.37 -2.89 8.24
N ILE A 62 31.68 -3.35 7.03
CA ILE A 62 31.13 -2.82 5.78
C ILE A 62 29.62 -3.01 5.77
N VAL A 63 29.15 -4.25 5.99
CA VAL A 63 27.72 -4.58 6.05
C VAL A 63 27.01 -3.77 7.15
N SER A 64 27.64 -3.58 8.32
CA SER A 64 27.07 -2.75 9.38
C SER A 64 26.92 -1.28 8.98
N GLN A 65 27.86 -0.74 8.20
CA GLN A 65 27.77 0.62 7.67
C GLN A 65 26.65 0.73 6.63
N GLU A 66 26.55 -0.21 5.70
CA GLU A 66 25.48 -0.26 4.70
C GLU A 66 24.10 -0.34 5.35
N ILE A 67 23.93 -1.21 6.36
CA ILE A 67 22.68 -1.31 7.13
C ILE A 67 22.33 0.03 7.79
N LYS A 68 23.30 0.79 8.30
CA LYS A 68 23.06 2.11 8.89
C LYS A 68 22.59 3.12 7.84
N ILE A 69 23.21 3.13 6.66
CA ILE A 69 22.83 4.02 5.55
C ILE A 69 21.41 3.69 5.11
N VAL A 70 21.11 2.41 4.85
CA VAL A 70 19.77 1.96 4.47
C VAL A 70 18.74 2.29 5.56
N SER A 71 19.08 2.14 6.84
CA SER A 71 18.19 2.53 7.94
C SER A 71 17.89 4.03 7.97
N GLN A 72 18.88 4.87 7.64
CA GLN A 72 18.69 6.32 7.52
C GLN A 72 17.80 6.67 6.33
N GLU A 73 18.01 6.03 5.17
CA GLU A 73 17.17 6.21 3.99
C GLU A 73 15.73 5.81 4.25
N ILE A 74 15.50 4.66 4.91
CA ILE A 74 14.16 4.21 5.32
C ILE A 74 13.47 5.25 6.23
N LYS A 75 14.21 5.84 7.18
CA LYS A 75 13.66 6.91 8.05
C LYS A 75 13.29 8.16 7.26
N ALA A 76 14.12 8.56 6.31
CA ALA A 76 13.83 9.69 5.43
C ALA A 76 12.58 9.41 4.59
N VAL A 77 12.48 8.22 3.99
CA VAL A 77 11.31 7.79 3.21
C VAL A 77 10.05 7.77 4.08
N ASN A 78 10.10 7.22 5.29
CA ASN A 78 8.95 7.21 6.20
C ASN A 78 8.49 8.63 6.57
N THR A 79 9.43 9.56 6.74
CA THR A 79 9.11 10.97 7.02
C THR A 79 8.41 11.61 5.83
N THR A 80 8.91 11.39 4.61
CA THR A 80 8.27 11.87 3.38
C THR A 80 6.88 11.28 3.19
N ILE A 81 6.70 9.98 3.45
CA ILE A 81 5.39 9.31 3.37
C ILE A 81 4.41 9.92 4.38
N ALA A 82 4.83 10.16 5.62
CA ALA A 82 3.98 10.78 6.63
C ALA A 82 3.58 12.21 6.24
N GLU A 83 4.48 12.98 5.62
CA GLU A 83 4.15 14.31 5.11
C GLU A 83 3.16 14.23 3.93
N MET A 84 3.36 13.29 3.01
CA MET A 84 2.43 13.05 1.90
C MET A 84 1.05 12.66 2.38
N ASP A 85 0.95 11.78 3.38
CA ASP A 85 -0.32 11.37 3.98
C ASP A 85 -1.09 12.57 4.56
N LYS A 86 -0.37 13.47 5.26
CA LYS A 86 -0.96 14.71 5.77
C LYS A 86 -1.45 15.62 4.65
N ARG A 87 -0.67 15.80 3.59
CA ARG A 87 -1.07 16.61 2.41
C ARG A 87 -2.28 16.01 1.70
N LEU A 88 -2.29 14.69 1.51
CA LEU A 88 -3.43 13.98 0.89
C LEU A 88 -4.70 14.10 1.73
N SER A 89 -4.59 13.97 3.06
CA SER A 89 -5.71 14.19 3.97
C SER A 89 -6.29 15.60 3.86
N GLN A 90 -5.42 16.63 3.82
CA GLN A 90 -5.85 18.02 3.63
C GLN A 90 -6.55 18.23 2.28
N ILE A 91 -5.98 17.69 1.19
CA ILE A 91 -6.60 17.77 -0.14
C ILE A 91 -7.95 17.05 -0.15
N PHE A 92 -8.05 15.88 0.47
CA PHE A 92 -9.29 15.11 0.55
C PHE A 92 -10.38 15.89 1.29
N VAL A 93 -10.07 16.50 2.43
CA VAL A 93 -11.01 17.37 3.16
C VAL A 93 -11.43 18.57 2.31
N LEU A 94 -10.49 19.20 1.60
CA LEU A 94 -10.79 20.31 0.69
C LEU A 94 -11.74 19.89 -0.44
N VAL A 95 -11.52 18.72 -1.04
CA VAL A 95 -12.38 18.17 -2.09
C VAL A 95 -13.79 17.91 -1.55
N ILE A 96 -13.91 17.29 -0.37
CA ILE A 96 -15.22 17.08 0.29
C ILE A 96 -15.93 18.42 0.52
N ALA A 97 -15.21 19.42 1.04
CA ALA A 97 -15.76 20.74 1.29
C ALA A 97 -16.24 21.42 -0.01
N LEU A 98 -15.48 21.29 -1.10
CA LEU A 98 -15.86 21.82 -2.41
C LEU A 98 -17.12 21.14 -2.97
N VAL A 99 -17.19 19.81 -2.88
CA VAL A 99 -18.36 19.04 -3.31
C VAL A 99 -19.60 19.44 -2.51
N ALA A 100 -19.46 19.57 -1.18
CA ALA A 100 -20.54 20.04 -0.32
C ALA A 100 -20.99 21.46 -0.69
N PHE A 101 -20.05 22.37 -0.95
CA PHE A 101 -20.33 23.74 -1.38
C PHE A 101 -21.11 23.77 -2.69
N ILE A 102 -20.70 23.00 -3.70
CA ILE A 102 -21.43 22.88 -4.97
C ILE A 102 -22.85 22.34 -4.72
N GLY A 103 -23.00 21.33 -3.87
CA GLY A 103 -24.29 20.78 -3.47
C GLY A 103 -25.21 21.83 -2.85
N VAL A 104 -24.69 22.72 -2.01
CA VAL A 104 -25.46 23.82 -1.40
C VAL A 104 -25.80 24.90 -2.43
N VAL A 105 -24.81 25.38 -3.18
CA VAL A 105 -24.98 26.49 -4.14
C VAL A 105 -25.92 26.12 -5.28
N VAL A 106 -25.86 24.88 -5.78
CA VAL A 106 -26.69 24.43 -6.90
C VAL A 106 -27.98 23.77 -6.42
N GLY A 107 -27.90 22.93 -5.39
CA GLY A 107 -29.03 22.13 -4.92
C GLY A 107 -30.10 22.95 -4.21
N VAL A 108 -29.71 23.90 -3.34
CA VAL A 108 -30.69 24.67 -2.54
C VAL A 108 -31.58 25.53 -3.44
N PRO A 109 -31.07 26.33 -4.40
CA PRO A 109 -31.94 27.12 -5.28
C PRO A 109 -32.88 26.26 -6.13
N GLN A 110 -32.41 25.11 -6.64
CA GLN A 110 -33.26 24.21 -7.43
C GLN A 110 -34.43 23.64 -6.61
N ILE A 111 -34.17 23.24 -5.36
CA ILE A 111 -35.21 22.75 -4.45
C ILE A 111 -36.20 23.87 -4.12
N ILE A 112 -35.71 25.09 -3.85
CA ILE A 112 -36.57 26.25 -3.55
C ILE A 112 -37.47 26.57 -4.75
N VAL A 113 -36.91 26.67 -5.96
CA VAL A 113 -37.68 26.96 -7.18
C VAL A 113 -38.71 25.87 -7.47
N ALA A 114 -38.33 24.59 -7.33
CA ALA A 114 -39.27 23.48 -7.49
C ALA A 114 -40.43 23.57 -6.48
N THR A 115 -40.14 23.93 -5.22
CA THR A 115 -41.15 24.06 -4.16
C THR A 115 -42.04 25.29 -4.38
N GLN A 116 -41.47 26.42 -4.80
CA GLN A 116 -42.22 27.64 -5.10
C GLN A 116 -43.16 27.45 -6.29
N ARG A 117 -42.75 26.75 -7.35
CA ARG A 117 -43.63 26.44 -8.49
C ARG A 117 -44.85 25.63 -8.07
N LYS A 118 -44.69 24.71 -7.12
CA LYS A 118 -45.83 23.94 -6.57
C LYS A 118 -46.76 24.86 -5.78
N HIS A 119 -46.22 25.78 -4.99
CA HIS A 119 -47.03 26.74 -4.24
C HIS A 119 -47.77 27.74 -5.14
N GLN A 120 -47.11 28.24 -6.19
CA GLN A 120 -47.73 29.13 -7.17
C GLN A 120 -48.90 28.44 -7.88
N ARG A 121 -48.73 27.20 -8.37
CA ARG A 121 -49.83 26.45 -8.99
C ARG A 121 -51.04 26.30 -8.07
N VAL A 122 -50.82 26.01 -6.79
CA VAL A 122 -51.90 25.89 -5.81
C VAL A 122 -52.56 27.25 -5.52
N GLN A 123 -51.81 28.35 -5.55
CA GLN A 123 -52.37 29.69 -5.40
C GLN A 123 -53.16 30.10 -6.64
N ASP A 124 -52.65 29.85 -7.83
CA ASP A 124 -53.32 30.13 -9.10
C ASP A 124 -54.64 29.37 -9.21
N GLU A 125 -54.67 28.08 -8.85
CA GLU A 125 -55.90 27.27 -8.79
C GLU A 125 -56.93 27.87 -7.82
N LYS A 126 -56.49 28.37 -6.65
CA LYS A 126 -57.37 29.03 -5.68
C LYS A 126 -57.91 30.36 -6.20
N ILE A 127 -57.05 31.15 -6.84
CA ILE A 127 -57.44 32.43 -7.44
C ILE A 127 -58.47 32.17 -8.55
N GLU A 128 -58.24 31.20 -9.42
CA GLU A 128 -59.17 30.85 -10.49
C GLU A 128 -60.53 30.39 -9.94
N ALA A 129 -60.52 29.57 -8.88
CA ALA A 129 -61.75 29.14 -8.21
C ALA A 129 -62.52 30.32 -7.58
N GLN A 130 -61.82 31.28 -6.97
CA GLN A 130 -62.44 32.49 -6.43
C GLN A 130 -62.98 33.41 -7.54
N GLN A 131 -62.25 33.55 -8.64
CA GLN A 131 -62.68 34.34 -9.79
C GLN A 131 -64.00 33.83 -10.35
N ARG A 132 -64.15 32.50 -10.50
CA ARG A 132 -65.41 31.88 -10.93
C ARG A 132 -66.56 32.12 -9.95
N GLN A 133 -66.29 32.10 -8.65
CA GLN A 133 -67.32 32.42 -7.66
C GLN A 133 -67.77 33.88 -7.75
N ILE A 134 -66.83 34.81 -7.99
CA ILE A 134 -67.14 36.22 -8.18
C ILE A 134 -67.98 36.44 -9.44
N GLU A 135 -67.63 35.80 -10.56
CA GLU A 135 -68.43 35.87 -11.81
C GLU A 135 -69.86 35.38 -11.59
N VAL A 136 -70.03 34.21 -10.95
CA VAL A 136 -71.37 33.67 -10.65
C VAL A 136 -72.15 34.60 -9.73
N GLN A 137 -71.49 35.22 -8.72
CA GLN A 137 -72.14 36.19 -7.86
C GLN A 137 -72.54 37.47 -8.62
N GLN A 138 -71.71 37.95 -9.54
CA GLN A 138 -72.03 39.11 -10.36
C GLN A 138 -73.22 38.83 -11.29
N GLU A 139 -73.27 37.66 -11.93
CA GLU A 139 -74.43 37.26 -12.74
C GLU A 139 -75.71 37.20 -11.91
N GLN A 140 -75.66 36.67 -10.68
CA GLN A 140 -76.82 36.66 -9.79
C GLN A 140 -77.27 38.08 -9.40
N ILE A 141 -76.34 39.00 -9.14
CA ILE A 141 -76.65 40.40 -8.83
C ILE A 141 -77.27 41.10 -10.04
N GLU A 142 -76.76 40.86 -11.25
CA GLU A 142 -77.32 41.42 -12.48
C GLU A 142 -78.72 40.85 -12.76
N ALA A 143 -78.93 39.55 -12.58
CA ALA A 143 -80.24 38.92 -12.70
C ALA A 143 -81.25 39.49 -11.69
N LEU A 144 -80.87 39.61 -10.42
CA LEU A 144 -81.70 40.25 -9.38
C LEU A 144 -82.00 41.71 -9.70
N ARG A 145 -81.03 42.45 -10.24
CA ARG A 145 -81.22 43.84 -10.65
C ARG A 145 -82.19 43.96 -11.81
N GLN A 146 -82.10 43.08 -12.80
CA GLN A 146 -83.05 43.01 -13.91
C GLN A 146 -84.45 42.62 -13.43
N GLU A 147 -84.56 41.68 -12.48
CA GLU A 147 -85.85 41.36 -11.85
C GLU A 147 -86.41 42.57 -11.10
N MET A 148 -85.61 43.31 -10.33
CA MET A 148 -86.09 44.52 -9.65
C MET A 148 -86.48 45.66 -10.62
N GLU A 149 -85.80 45.79 -11.76
CA GLU A 149 -86.19 46.74 -12.81
C GLU A 149 -87.47 46.30 -13.54
N ALA A 150 -87.67 44.99 -13.74
CA ALA A 150 -88.89 44.41 -14.30
C ALA A 150 -90.07 44.39 -13.30
N HIS A 151 -89.79 44.38 -12.00
CA HIS A 151 -90.77 44.42 -10.91
C HIS A 151 -90.96 45.82 -10.34
N LYS A 152 -90.52 46.88 -11.01
CA LYS A 152 -90.85 48.26 -10.64
C LYS A 152 -92.34 48.48 -10.96
N PRO A 153 -93.27 48.47 -9.98
CA PRO A 153 -94.66 48.73 -10.28
C PRO A 153 -94.79 50.18 -10.76
N GLU A 154 -95.45 50.38 -11.90
CA GLU A 154 -96.09 51.64 -12.25
C GLU A 154 -97.16 51.94 -11.19
N HIS A 155 -96.75 52.43 -10.02
CA HIS A 155 -97.65 53.13 -9.13
C HIS A 155 -97.73 54.59 -9.58
N ILE A 156 -98.76 54.80 -10.40
CA ILE A 156 -99.58 56.00 -10.58
C ILE A 156 -99.55 56.93 -9.34
N VAL A 157 -99.48 58.24 -9.56
CA VAL A 157 -100.36 59.32 -9.02
C VAL A 157 -99.74 60.65 -9.51
N THR A 158 -100.20 61.20 -10.63
CA THR A 158 -101.14 62.35 -10.70
C THR A 158 -100.91 63.43 -9.63
N HIS A 159 -100.27 64.53 -10.02
CA HIS A 159 -100.82 65.88 -9.91
C HIS A 159 -100.03 66.87 -10.77
#